data_AF-A0A6A7KJP3-F1
#
_entry.id   AF-A0A6A7KJP3-F1
#
_cell.length_a   1.000
_cell.length_b   1.000
_cell.length_c   1.000
_cell.angle_alpha   90.00
_cell.angle_beta   90.00
_cell.angle_gamma   90.00
#
_symmetry.space_group_name_H-M   'P 1'
#
loop_
_entity.id
_entity.type
_entity.pdbx_description
1 polymer ?
#
loop_
_entity_poly.entity_id
_entity_poly.type
_entity_poly.pdbx_seq_one_letter_code
_entity_poly.pdbx_strand_id
1 'polypeptide(L)'
;MLEASADSRPWMAHFVLRMFDFAASEEMLGRHGYVTEKVDGLFRQRRFASTDERRHVLDNLRRLGIDASSAEADGWYFAELHVARPEEVARSMPLDDIFGGNGMRLA
;
A
#
# COMPACT_ATOMS: atom_id res chain seq x y z
N MET A 1 7.50 13.37 -12.70
CA MET A 1 8.21 13.10 -11.42
C MET A 1 9.25 12.01 -11.61
N LEU A 2 8.88 10.83 -12.14
CA LEU A 2 9.84 9.73 -12.40
C LEU A 2 10.99 10.11 -13.36
N GLU A 3 10.68 10.83 -14.45
CA GLU A 3 11.72 11.23 -15.41
C GLU A 3 12.74 12.24 -14.87
N ALA A 4 12.36 13.02 -13.84
CA ALA A 4 13.25 14.01 -13.22
C ALA A 4 14.26 13.38 -12.24
N SER A 5 14.14 12.08 -11.97
CA SER A 5 14.99 11.34 -11.02
C SER A 5 15.75 10.19 -11.69
N ALA A 6 15.92 10.24 -13.02
CA ALA A 6 16.55 9.15 -13.77
C ALA A 6 17.98 8.82 -13.28
N ASP A 7 18.72 9.83 -12.80
CA ASP A 7 20.08 9.67 -12.27
C ASP A 7 20.12 9.00 -10.88
N SER A 8 18.99 8.98 -10.15
CA SER A 8 18.84 8.25 -8.88
C SER A 8 17.37 7.86 -8.68
N ARG A 9 16.97 6.75 -9.29
CA ARG A 9 15.60 6.23 -9.19
C ARG A 9 15.27 5.91 -7.71
N PRO A 10 14.36 6.65 -7.05
CA PRO A 10 14.12 6.50 -5.63
C PRO A 10 13.27 5.26 -5.32
N TRP A 11 13.28 4.83 -4.07
CA TRP A 11 12.25 3.93 -3.56
C TRP A 11 10.98 4.72 -3.30
N MET A 12 9.83 4.07 -3.51
CA MET A 12 8.53 4.66 -3.23
C MET A 12 7.71 3.71 -2.36
N ALA A 13 7.20 4.25 -1.25
CA ALA A 13 6.28 3.56 -0.35
C ALA A 13 4.88 4.15 -0.54
N HIS A 14 3.95 3.33 -1.04
CA HIS A 14 2.57 3.71 -1.29
C HIS A 14 1.66 3.06 -0.24
N PHE A 15 1.11 3.89 0.64
CA PHE A 15 0.06 3.48 1.56
C PHE A 15 -1.30 3.66 0.87
N VAL A 16 -1.81 2.58 0.30
CA VAL A 16 -3.05 2.59 -0.49
C VAL A 16 -4.20 2.20 0.40
N LEU A 17 -5.21 3.08 0.54
CA LEU A 17 -6.43 2.72 1.26
C LEU A 17 -7.13 1.57 0.53
N ARG A 18 -7.57 0.56 1.29
CA ARG A 18 -8.15 -0.69 0.75
C ARG A 18 -9.38 -0.51 -0.14
N MET A 19 -10.01 0.66 -0.11
CA MET A 19 -11.14 1.01 -0.98
C MET A 19 -10.73 1.50 -2.37
N PHE A 20 -9.43 1.63 -2.65
CA PHE A 20 -8.88 2.04 -3.94
C PHE A 20 -8.10 0.89 -4.58
N ASP A 21 -8.18 0.82 -5.90
CA ASP A 21 -7.36 -0.08 -6.71
C ASP A 21 -5.99 0.57 -7.00
N PHE A 22 -4.93 -0.22 -6.88
CA PHE A 22 -3.56 0.20 -7.17
C PHE A 22 -2.99 -0.35 -8.48
N ALA A 23 -3.69 -1.28 -9.14
CA ALA A 23 -3.16 -2.02 -10.28
C ALA A 23 -2.67 -1.11 -11.43
N ALA A 24 -3.40 -0.04 -11.74
CA ALA A 24 -2.99 0.90 -12.79
C ALA A 24 -1.69 1.66 -12.45
N SER A 25 -1.47 1.97 -11.17
CA SER A 25 -0.25 2.64 -10.71
C SER A 25 0.93 1.67 -10.73
N GLU A 26 0.71 0.43 -10.28
CA GLU A 26 1.69 -0.65 -10.34
C GLU A 26 2.13 -0.94 -11.78
N GLU A 27 1.18 -1.03 -12.72
CA GLU A 27 1.48 -1.23 -14.15
C GLU A 27 2.32 -0.07 -14.71
N MET A 28 1.93 1.18 -14.40
CA MET A 28 2.69 2.36 -14.81
C MET A 28 4.11 2.32 -14.26
N LEU A 29 4.29 1.98 -12.98
CA LEU A 29 5.61 1.85 -12.34
C LEU A 29 6.44 0.77 -13.05
N GLY A 30 5.84 -0.37 -13.38
CA GLY A 30 6.48 -1.45 -14.14
C GLY A 30 7.04 -0.98 -15.49
N ARG A 31 6.26 -0.18 -16.25
CA ARG A 31 6.73 0.41 -17.53
C ARG A 31 7.93 1.35 -17.36
N HIS A 32 8.16 1.87 -16.16
CA HIS A 32 9.30 2.73 -15.83
C HIS A 32 10.45 1.99 -15.12
N GLY A 33 10.46 0.65 -15.13
CA GLY A 33 11.56 -0.16 -14.59
C GLY A 33 11.53 -0.35 -13.08
N TYR A 34 10.33 -0.31 -12.50
CA TYR A 34 10.10 -0.60 -11.09
C TYR A 34 9.48 -1.98 -10.89
N VAL A 35 9.90 -2.65 -9.83
CA VAL A 35 9.20 -3.79 -9.25
C VAL A 35 8.43 -3.26 -8.04
N THR A 36 7.14 -3.57 -8.00
CA THR A 36 6.25 -3.20 -6.89
C THR A 36 5.87 -4.47 -6.16
N GLU A 37 6.08 -4.51 -4.85
CA GLU A 37 5.71 -5.64 -4.01
C GLU A 37 4.87 -5.14 -2.83
N LYS A 38 3.83 -5.91 -2.48
CA LYS A 38 2.99 -5.63 -1.31
C LYS A 38 3.65 -6.22 -0.06
N VAL A 39 3.76 -5.40 0.98
CA VAL A 39 4.22 -5.84 2.29
C VAL A 39 3.03 -6.40 3.07
N ASP A 40 3.24 -7.54 3.71
CA ASP A 40 2.21 -8.16 4.56
C ASP A 40 1.80 -7.26 5.72
N GLY A 41 0.48 -7.23 5.97
CA GLY A 41 -0.13 -6.47 7.07
C GLY A 41 -0.97 -5.28 6.60
N LEU A 42 -1.66 -4.68 7.57
CA LEU A 42 -2.48 -3.49 7.39
C LEU A 42 -1.97 -2.36 8.27
N PHE A 43 -1.96 -1.15 7.71
CA PHE A 43 -1.38 0.02 8.35
C PHE A 43 -2.45 1.02 8.72
N ARG A 44 -2.67 1.20 10.03
CA ARG A 44 -3.62 2.17 10.56
C ARG A 44 -3.23 3.59 10.14
N GLN A 45 -4.17 4.30 9.53
CA GLN A 45 -4.04 5.69 9.09
C GLN A 45 -4.78 6.62 10.06
N ARG A 46 -5.48 7.64 9.57
CA ARG A 46 -6.28 8.54 10.41
C ARG A 46 -7.63 7.91 10.80
N ARG A 47 -8.25 8.45 11.85
CA ARG A 47 -9.65 8.18 12.19
C ARG A 47 -10.60 8.72 11.12
N PHE A 48 -11.76 8.09 11.00
CA PHE A 48 -12.86 8.70 10.25
C PHE A 48 -13.25 10.03 10.90
N ALA A 49 -13.49 11.04 10.06
CA ALA A 49 -13.94 12.36 10.46
C ALA A 49 -15.44 12.38 10.77
N SER A 50 -16.21 11.42 10.25
CA SER A 50 -17.65 11.32 10.48
C SER A 50 -18.19 9.90 10.31
N THR A 51 -19.41 9.70 10.78
CA THR A 51 -20.18 8.46 10.55
C THR A 51 -20.52 8.23 9.07
N ASP A 52 -20.70 9.30 8.30
CA ASP A 52 -20.99 9.22 6.87
C ASP A 52 -19.75 8.83 6.07
N GLU A 53 -18.58 9.38 6.42
CA GLU A 53 -17.31 8.94 5.86
C GLU A 53 -17.08 7.45 6.14
N ARG A 54 -17.25 7.03 7.40
CA ARG A 54 -17.15 5.61 7.78
C ARG A 54 -18.08 4.73 6.93
N ARG A 55 -19.34 5.13 6.78
CA ARG A 55 -20.34 4.36 6.01
C ARG A 55 -19.92 4.21 4.55
N HIS A 56 -19.50 5.30 3.92
CA HIS A 56 -19.04 5.29 2.53
C HIS A 56 -17.86 4.34 2.32
N VAL A 57 -16.89 4.36 3.24
CA VAL A 57 -15.72 3.47 3.19
C VAL A 57 -16.14 2.00 3.32
N LEU A 58 -16.98 1.68 4.31
CA LEU A 58 -17.46 0.31 4.52
C LEU A 58 -18.27 -0.21 3.33
N ASP A 59 -19.09 0.63 2.70
CA ASP A 59 -19.86 0.24 1.53
C ASP A 59 -18.97 0.01 0.29
N ASN A 60 -17.91 0.80 0.10
CA ASN A 60 -16.93 0.54 -0.96
C ASN A 60 -16.17 -0.77 -0.72
N LEU A 61 -15.72 -1.04 0.51
CA LEU A 61 -15.04 -2.29 0.85
C LEU A 61 -15.94 -3.51 0.58
N ARG A 62 -17.22 -3.44 0.97
CA ARG A 62 -18.22 -4.48 0.67
C ARG A 62 -18.37 -4.70 -0.83
N ARG A 63 -18.45 -3.62 -1.63
CA ARG A 63 -18.54 -3.72 -3.10
C ARG A 63 -17.31 -4.39 -3.73
N LEU A 64 -16.14 -4.18 -3.14
CA LEU A 64 -14.89 -4.81 -3.57
C LEU A 64 -14.72 -6.25 -3.01
N GLY A 65 -15.68 -6.75 -2.23
CA GLY A 65 -15.58 -8.07 -1.59
C GLY A 65 -14.53 -8.14 -0.47
N ILE A 66 -14.10 -6.98 0.05
CA ILE A 66 -13.07 -6.87 1.08
C ILE A 66 -13.74 -6.89 2.46
N ASP A 67 -13.29 -7.81 3.32
CA ASP A 67 -13.76 -7.86 4.70
C ASP A 67 -13.21 -6.69 5.53
N ALA A 68 -14.12 -5.82 5.94
CA ALA A 68 -13.84 -4.64 6.77
C ALA A 68 -13.98 -4.91 8.27
N SER A 69 -14.52 -6.07 8.67
CA SER A 69 -14.78 -6.39 10.09
C SER A 69 -13.49 -6.62 10.88
N SER A 70 -12.41 -6.95 10.19
CA SER A 70 -11.09 -7.22 10.75
C SER A 70 -10.23 -5.97 10.99
N ALA A 71 -10.59 -4.80 10.43
CA ALA A 71 -9.75 -3.61 10.54
C ALA A 71 -10.54 -2.29 10.72
N GLU A 72 -11.40 -1.91 9.79
CA GLU A 72 -12.05 -0.58 9.78
C GLU A 72 -13.22 -0.44 10.78
N ALA A 73 -13.58 -1.54 11.46
CA ALA A 73 -14.68 -1.58 12.43
C ALA A 73 -14.50 -0.58 13.59
N ASP A 74 -13.26 -0.29 13.99
CA ASP A 74 -12.93 0.58 15.12
C ASP A 74 -12.78 2.07 14.75
N GLY A 75 -13.23 2.45 13.56
CA GLY A 75 -13.33 3.85 13.15
C GLY A 75 -12.05 4.44 12.55
N TRP A 76 -11.19 3.60 12.00
CA TRP A 76 -9.93 3.97 11.37
C TRP A 76 -9.88 3.57 9.91
N TYR A 77 -9.14 4.35 9.12
CA TYR A 77 -8.67 3.89 7.83
C TYR A 77 -7.51 2.92 7.99
N PHE A 78 -7.49 1.89 7.14
CA PHE A 78 -6.32 1.03 6.97
C PHE A 78 -5.84 1.08 5.53
N ALA A 79 -4.52 1.02 5.38
CA ALA A 79 -3.84 0.99 4.11
C ALA A 79 -3.06 -0.31 3.94
N GLU A 80 -2.92 -0.73 2.70
CA GLU A 80 -1.94 -1.73 2.27
C GLU A 80 -0.68 -0.99 1.84
N LEU A 81 0.49 -1.53 2.19
CA LEU A 81 1.76 -0.94 1.81
C LEU A 81 2.30 -1.62 0.55
N HIS A 82 2.41 -0.86 -0.53
CA HIS A 82 3.10 -1.26 -1.75
C HIS A 82 4.44 -0.54 -1.83
N VAL A 83 5.53 -1.29 -1.95
CA VAL A 83 6.88 -0.73 -2.06
C VAL A 83 7.37 -0.93 -3.48
N ALA A 84 7.53 0.18 -4.20
CA ALA A 84 8.06 0.21 -5.55
C ALA A 84 9.54 0.56 -5.54
N ARG A 85 10.36 -0.28 -6.15
CA ARG A 85 11.82 -0.18 -6.15
C ARG A 85 12.36 -0.38 -7.56
N PRO A 86 13.46 0.29 -7.95
CA PRO A 86 14.11 -0.01 -9.23
C PRO A 86 14.42 -1.49 -9.34
N GLU A 87 14.24 -2.11 -10.51
CA GLU A 87 14.38 -3.56 -10.69
C GLU A 87 15.72 -4.12 -10.17
N GLU A 88 16.81 -3.40 -10.42
CA GLU A 88 18.15 -3.75 -9.94
C GLU A 88 18.26 -3.78 -8.41
N VAL A 89 17.53 -2.89 -7.73
CA VAL A 89 17.49 -2.83 -6.28
C VAL A 89 16.59 -3.92 -5.72
N ALA A 90 15.41 -4.13 -6.31
CA ALA A 90 14.51 -5.22 -5.90
C ALA A 90 15.19 -6.59 -6.02
N ARG A 91 16.02 -6.79 -7.05
CA ARG A 91 16.80 -8.03 -7.23
C ARG A 91 17.93 -8.19 -6.22
N SER A 92 18.61 -7.10 -5.86
CA SER A 92 19.77 -7.16 -4.93
C SER A 92 19.37 -7.11 -3.46
N MET A 93 18.17 -6.64 -3.15
CA MET A 93 17.61 -6.59 -1.81
C MET A 93 16.16 -7.11 -1.85
N PRO A 94 15.90 -8.41 -1.67
CA PRO A 94 14.55 -8.96 -1.58
C PRO A 94 13.69 -8.24 -0.51
N LEU A 95 12.38 -8.07 -0.77
CA LEU A 95 11.51 -7.32 0.14
C LEU A 95 11.45 -7.95 1.54
N ASP A 96 11.43 -9.28 1.59
CA ASP A 96 11.42 -10.07 2.83
C ASP A 96 12.70 -9.89 3.65
N ASP A 97 13.84 -9.58 3.03
CA ASP A 97 15.08 -9.32 3.80
C ASP A 97 15.05 -7.94 4.49
N ILE A 98 14.26 -7.01 3.95
CA ILE A 98 14.09 -5.65 4.49
C ILE A 98 13.04 -5.63 5.61
N PHE A 99 11.97 -6.42 5.47
CA PHE A 99 10.82 -6.40 6.39
C PHE A 99 10.64 -7.69 7.22
N GLY A 100 11.32 -8.78 6.89
CA GLY A 100 11.22 -10.10 7.54
C GLY A 100 11.95 -10.19 8.89
N GLY A 101 12.70 -9.16 9.28
CA GLY A 101 13.25 -9.00 10.62
C GLY A 101 12.17 -8.61 11.64
N ASN A 102 11.27 -9.52 12.00
CA ASN A 102 10.33 -9.43 13.14
C ASN A 102 9.51 -8.11 13.26
N GLY A 103 9.35 -7.38 12.16
CA GLY A 103 9.23 -5.93 12.20
C GLY A 103 8.06 -5.36 11.41
N MET A 104 6.93 -6.05 11.33
CA MET A 104 5.67 -5.37 11.01
C MET A 104 4.41 -6.08 11.50
N ARG A 105 4.47 -6.73 12.68
CA ARG A 105 3.26 -7.00 13.45
C ARG A 105 3.02 -5.80 14.34
N LEU A 106 2.13 -4.89 13.93
CA LEU A 106 1.62 -3.87 14.84
C LEU A 106 0.13 -4.10 15.08
N ALA A 107 -0.16 -4.09 16.39
CA ALA A 107 -1.40 -4.32 17.12
C ALA A 107 -2.66 -3.64 16.59
#